data_AF-A0A7Y5QZS5-F1
#
_entry.id   AF-A0A7Y5QZS5-F1
#
_cell.length_a   1.000
_cell.length_b   1.000
_cell.length_c   1.000
_cell.angle_alpha   90.00
_cell.angle_beta   90.00
_cell.angle_gamma   90.00
#
_symmetry.space_group_name_H-M   'P 1'
#
loop_
_entity.id
_entity.type
_entity.pdbx_description
1 polymer ?
#
loop_
_entity_poly.entity_id
_entity_poly.type
_entity_poly.pdbx_seq_one_letter_code
_entity_poly.pdbx_strand_id
1 'polypeptide(L)'
;MIDLRYVKKLIDILDESTVDSIEISSDKGMKIRISKSPTQRGAVQVAAPIPALLPAPAPAARLTPVEGIPAVGEAEPPKSAASVTPLLEVKSPMVGTFYSAPEP
;
A
#
# COMPACT_ATOMS: atom_id res chain seq x y z
N MET A 1 18.88 16.81 -29.94
CA MET A 1 17.43 16.82 -30.25
C MET A 1 16.96 15.38 -30.24
N ILE A 2 15.75 15.07 -29.77
CA ILE A 2 15.24 13.69 -29.85
C ILE A 2 15.04 13.33 -31.33
N ASP A 3 15.61 12.22 -31.78
CA ASP A 3 15.37 11.73 -33.13
C ASP A 3 13.96 11.15 -33.20
N LEU A 4 13.08 11.74 -34.01
CA LEU A 4 11.74 11.22 -34.23
C LEU A 4 11.78 9.79 -34.81
N ARG A 5 12.85 9.47 -35.56
CA ARG A 5 13.15 8.11 -36.06
C ARG A 5 13.38 7.11 -34.94
N TYR A 6 14.04 7.53 -33.86
CA TYR A 6 14.28 6.69 -32.69
C TYR A 6 12.96 6.41 -31.97
N VAL A 7 12.16 7.44 -31.70
CA VAL A 7 10.83 7.29 -31.09
C VAL A 7 9.93 6.34 -31.90
N LYS A 8 9.91 6.47 -33.23
CA LYS A 8 9.15 5.56 -34.09
C LYS A 8 9.57 4.10 -33.92
N LYS A 9 10.88 3.81 -33.91
CA LYS A 9 11.37 2.44 -33.69
C LYS A 9 10.96 1.89 -32.33
N LEU A 10 10.95 2.70 -31.28
CA LEU A 10 10.50 2.27 -29.97
C LEU A 10 9.01 1.92 -29.97
N ILE A 11 8.18 2.68 -30.70
CA ILE A 11 6.76 2.39 -30.86
C ILE A 11 6.57 1.08 -31.63
N ASP A 12 7.29 0.89 -32.74
CA ASP A 12 7.23 -0.34 -33.54
C ASP A 12 7.61 -1.57 -32.69
N ILE A 13 8.67 -1.48 -31.87
CA ILE A 13 9.10 -2.55 -30.94
C ILE A 13 8.10 -2.77 -29.81
N LEU A 14 7.53 -1.69 -29.26
CA LEU A 14 6.52 -1.80 -28.21
C LEU A 14 5.28 -2.51 -28.74
N ASP A 15 4.88 -2.26 -29.99
CA ASP A 15 3.69 -2.84 -30.61
C ASP A 15 3.80 -4.37 -30.79
N GLU A 16 4.93 -4.84 -31.33
CA GLU A 16 5.23 -6.28 -31.46
C GLU A 16 5.41 -7.00 -30.12
N SER A 17 5.74 -6.27 -29.05
CA SER A 17 5.92 -6.82 -27.71
C SER A 17 4.61 -6.88 -26.90
N THR A 18 4.51 -7.84 -25.98
CA THR A 18 3.39 -7.89 -24.99
C THR A 18 3.57 -6.87 -23.86
N VAL A 19 4.62 -6.06 -23.89
CA VAL A 19 4.91 -5.06 -22.85
C VAL A 19 3.96 -3.86 -22.98
N ASP A 20 3.36 -3.45 -21.85
CA ASP A 20 2.43 -2.31 -21.82
C ASP A 20 3.14 -0.95 -21.76
N SER A 21 4.34 -0.86 -21.18
CA SER A 21 5.06 0.40 -21.08
C SER A 21 6.59 0.26 -21.08
N ILE A 22 7.26 1.23 -21.69
CA ILE A 22 8.71 1.36 -21.72
C ILE A 22 9.09 2.74 -21.18
N GLU A 23 10.02 2.76 -20.23
CA GLU A 23 10.64 3.96 -19.71
C GLU A 23 12.15 3.92 -19.95
N ILE A 24 12.68 4.93 -20.62
CA ILE A 24 14.12 5.06 -20.88
C ILE A 24 14.62 6.34 -20.24
N SER A 25 15.62 6.22 -19.38
CA SER A 25 16.37 7.33 -18.81
C SER A 25 17.78 7.32 -19.38
N SER A 26 18.15 8.36 -20.12
CA SER A 26 19.51 8.57 -20.58
C SER A 26 20.38 9.16 -19.47
N ASP A 27 21.67 8.85 -19.49
CA ASP A 27 22.74 9.43 -18.67
C ASP A 27 22.74 10.97 -18.69
N LYS A 28 22.29 11.57 -19.80
CA LYS A 28 22.11 13.01 -19.97
C LYS A 28 20.82 13.57 -19.37
N GLY A 29 20.15 12.84 -18.48
CA GLY A 29 18.95 13.28 -17.76
C GLY A 29 17.65 13.31 -18.58
N MET A 30 17.65 12.69 -19.76
CA MET A 30 16.46 12.67 -20.62
C MET A 30 15.62 11.43 -20.33
N LYS A 31 14.32 11.61 -20.05
CA LYS A 31 13.37 10.52 -19.74
C LYS A 31 12.25 10.46 -20.78
N ILE A 32 12.09 9.31 -21.42
CA ILE A 32 11.00 9.02 -22.37
C ILE A 32 10.16 7.90 -21.79
N ARG A 33 8.85 8.09 -21.73
CA ARG A 33 7.89 7.05 -21.34
C ARG A 33 6.86 6.87 -22.44
N ILE A 34 6.74 5.64 -22.92
CA ILE A 34 5.76 5.23 -23.93
C ILE A 34 4.89 4.15 -23.28
N SER A 35 3.57 4.21 -23.45
CA SER A 35 2.64 3.25 -22.87
C SER A 35 1.52 2.96 -23.88
N LYS A 36 1.14 1.69 -24.03
CA LYS A 36 0.03 1.24 -24.87
C LYS A 36 -1.31 1.61 -24.23
N SER A 37 -1.42 1.35 -22.93
CA SER A 37 -2.55 1.81 -22.14
C SER A 37 -2.49 3.34 -21.95
N PRO A 38 -3.64 4.04 -21.97
CA PRO A 38 -3.69 5.44 -21.58
C PRO A 38 -3.20 5.54 -20.13
N THR A 39 -1.99 6.07 -19.96
CA THR A 39 -1.50 6.37 -18.61
C THR A 39 -2.46 7.40 -18.03
N GLN A 40 -3.14 7.04 -16.95
CA GLN A 40 -4.04 7.90 -16.20
C GLN A 40 -3.23 9.00 -15.47
N ARG A 41 -2.33 9.70 -16.17
CA ARG A 41 -1.66 10.91 -15.67
C ARG A 41 -2.64 12.05 -15.79
N GLY A 42 -3.62 12.04 -14.90
CA GLY A 42 -4.69 13.05 -14.90
C GLY A 42 -5.72 12.91 -13.79
N ALA A 43 -5.66 11.89 -12.92
CA ALA A 43 -6.38 11.97 -11.66
C ALA A 43 -5.54 12.81 -10.69
N VAL A 44 -5.67 14.14 -10.79
CA VAL A 44 -5.38 15.01 -9.65
C VAL A 44 -6.27 14.47 -8.52
N GLN A 45 -5.65 13.78 -7.57
CA GLN A 45 -6.30 13.36 -6.33
C GLN A 45 -6.70 14.65 -5.62
N VAL A 46 -7.94 15.08 -5.82
CA VAL A 46 -8.54 16.13 -5.00
C VAL A 46 -8.53 15.57 -3.59
N ALA A 47 -7.66 16.11 -2.74
CA ALA A 47 -7.61 15.75 -1.34
C ALA A 47 -9.00 16.02 -0.73
N ALA A 48 -9.68 14.96 -0.33
CA ALA A 48 -10.95 15.07 0.38
C ALA A 48 -10.68 15.76 1.75
N PRO A 49 -11.53 16.71 2.17
CA PRO A 49 -11.37 17.35 3.48
C PRO A 49 -11.47 16.28 4.58
N ILE A 50 -10.44 16.23 5.43
CA ILE A 50 -10.39 15.35 6.59
C ILE A 50 -11.43 15.85 7.61
N PRO A 51 -12.42 15.05 8.01
CA PRO A 51 -13.32 15.44 9.08
C PRO A 51 -12.53 15.50 10.38
N ALA A 52 -12.51 16.69 11.00
CA ALA A 52 -12.06 16.86 12.37
C ALA A 52 -13.09 16.18 13.29
N LEU A 53 -12.74 15.02 13.84
CA LEU A 53 -13.52 14.39 14.90
C LEU A 53 -12.82 14.51 16.26
N LEU A 54 -13.69 14.78 17.23
CA LEU A 54 -13.49 15.36 18.55
C LEU A 54 -12.75 14.42 19.53
N PRO A 55 -12.11 14.95 20.59
CA PRO A 55 -11.51 14.13 21.64
C PRO A 55 -12.58 13.27 22.32
N ALA A 56 -12.45 11.94 22.17
CA ALA A 56 -13.26 10.96 22.85
C ALA A 56 -12.89 10.91 24.36
N PRO A 57 -13.86 10.71 25.26
CA PRO A 57 -13.60 10.62 26.69
C PRO A 57 -12.72 9.41 27.00
N ALA A 58 -11.70 9.61 27.83
CA ALA A 58 -10.75 8.60 28.23
C ALA A 58 -11.48 7.43 28.95
N PRO A 59 -11.31 6.18 28.49
CA PRO A 59 -11.82 5.04 29.22
C PRO A 59 -11.01 4.88 30.52
N ALA A 60 -11.71 4.99 31.64
CA ALA A 60 -11.20 4.57 32.94
C ALA A 60 -10.75 3.10 32.83
N ALA A 61 -9.51 2.85 33.23
CA ALA A 61 -8.94 1.52 33.30
C ALA A 61 -9.81 0.65 34.22
N ARG A 62 -10.54 -0.30 33.63
CA ARG A 62 -11.12 -1.42 34.38
C ARG A 62 -10.57 -2.71 33.80
N LEU A 63 -9.49 -3.12 34.45
CA LEU A 63 -8.99 -4.48 34.64
C LEU A 63 -9.70 -5.54 33.80
N THR A 64 -9.01 -5.98 32.75
CA THR A 64 -9.11 -7.34 32.24
C THR A 64 -8.83 -8.32 33.37
N PRO A 65 -9.64 -9.36 33.52
CA PRO A 65 -8.99 -10.68 33.49
C PRO A 65 -9.18 -11.30 32.13
N VAL A 66 -8.06 -11.43 31.43
CA VAL A 66 -7.89 -12.36 30.32
C VAL A 66 -8.12 -13.78 30.86
N GLU A 67 -8.76 -14.57 30.01
CA GLU A 67 -8.72 -16.02 29.88
C GLU A 67 -8.45 -16.86 31.13
N GLY A 68 -9.55 -17.49 31.59
CA GLY A 68 -9.59 -18.93 31.89
C GLY A 68 -8.54 -19.49 32.84
N ILE A 69 -8.71 -19.21 34.15
CA ILE A 69 -8.17 -19.89 35.34
C ILE A 69 -7.25 -21.10 34.99
N PRO A 70 -5.91 -20.92 34.99
CA PRO A 70 -5.09 -21.05 36.20
C PRO A 70 -3.94 -20.02 36.33
N ALA A 71 -3.23 -20.09 37.46
CA ALA A 71 -2.16 -19.18 37.90
C ALA A 71 -0.75 -19.61 37.46
N VAL A 72 0.22 -18.69 37.67
CA VAL A 72 1.68 -18.78 37.46
C VAL A 72 2.04 -18.56 35.99
N GLY A 73 2.61 -17.43 35.57
CA GLY A 73 3.79 -16.78 36.13
C GLY A 73 4.91 -16.98 35.11
N GLU A 74 5.47 -15.87 34.64
CA GLU A 74 6.68 -15.74 33.80
C GLU A 74 6.49 -15.50 32.28
N ALA A 75 7.03 -14.34 31.89
CA ALA A 75 7.35 -13.83 30.55
C ALA A 75 6.17 -13.50 29.61
N GLU A 76 5.69 -12.26 29.73
CA GLU A 76 5.19 -11.49 28.58
C GLU A 76 6.21 -11.67 27.43
N PRO A 77 5.82 -12.19 26.24
CA PRO A 77 6.74 -12.21 25.11
C PRO A 77 7.14 -10.75 24.89
N PRO A 78 8.43 -10.43 24.71
CA PRO A 78 8.83 -9.04 24.54
C PRO A 78 7.95 -8.48 23.44
N LYS A 79 7.14 -7.47 23.78
CA LYS A 79 6.48 -6.63 22.80
C LYS A 79 7.60 -6.25 21.86
N SER A 80 7.67 -6.90 20.71
CA SER A 80 8.79 -6.74 19.78
C SER A 80 8.77 -5.25 19.50
N ALA A 81 9.70 -4.52 20.12
CA ALA A 81 9.82 -3.10 19.97
C ALA A 81 9.95 -2.95 18.47
N ALA A 82 8.91 -2.39 17.83
CA ALA A 82 8.76 -2.37 16.39
C ALA A 82 10.13 -2.03 15.83
N SER A 83 10.81 -3.06 15.32
CA SER A 83 12.20 -2.90 14.98
C SER A 83 12.16 -1.86 13.88
N VAL A 84 12.79 -0.71 14.13
CA VAL A 84 12.91 0.38 13.16
C VAL A 84 13.88 -0.14 12.10
N THR A 85 13.43 -1.13 11.36
CA THR A 85 14.04 -1.62 10.16
C THR A 85 13.60 -0.67 9.07
N PRO A 86 14.44 -0.39 8.06
CA PRO A 86 14.06 0.47 6.94
C PRO A 86 13.03 -0.20 6.00
N LEU A 87 12.33 -1.24 6.48
CA LEU A 87 11.39 -2.02 5.71
C LEU A 87 9.97 -1.51 5.96
N LEU A 88 9.18 -1.46 4.88
CA LEU A 88 7.79 -1.05 4.93
C LEU A 88 6.94 -2.19 5.49
N GLU A 89 6.33 -1.98 6.67
CA GLU A 89 5.37 -2.94 7.23
C GLU A 89 4.05 -2.86 6.43
N VAL A 90 3.70 -3.94 5.73
CA VAL A 90 2.43 -4.05 5.00
C VAL A 90 1.49 -4.93 5.80
N LYS A 91 0.53 -4.31 6.49
CA LYS A 91 -0.51 -5.02 7.24
C LYS A 91 -1.66 -5.41 6.30
N SER A 92 -1.85 -6.71 6.12
CA SER A 92 -3.02 -7.23 5.42
C SER A 92 -4.21 -7.31 6.38
N PRO A 93 -5.41 -6.87 5.96
CA PRO A 93 -6.61 -7.02 6.78
C PRO A 93 -6.94 -8.52 6.92
N MET A 94 -7.08 -8.99 8.15
CA MET A 94 -7.65 -10.30 8.41
C MET A 94 -9.16 -10.23 8.15
N VAL A 95 -9.66 -10.93 7.12
CA VAL A 95 -11.08 -10.98 6.80
C VAL A 95 -11.69 -12.23 7.45
N GLY A 96 -12.48 -12.04 8.49
CA GLY A 96 -13.36 -13.06 9.06
C GLY A 96 -14.77 -12.93 8.49
N THR A 97 -15.48 -14.04 8.34
CA THR A 97 -16.91 -14.03 8.00
C THR A 97 -17.72 -13.85 9.28
N PHE A 98 -18.60 -12.85 9.30
CA PHE A 98 -19.56 -12.65 10.38
C PHE A 98 -20.92 -13.17 9.92
N TYR A 99 -21.45 -14.18 10.61
CA TYR A 99 -22.80 -14.68 10.40
C TYR A 99 -23.73 -13.99 11.39
N SER A 100 -24.71 -13.25 10.88
CA SER A 100 -25.73 -12.57 11.70
C SER A 100 -26.91 -13.48 12.09
N ALA A 101 -26.97 -14.71 11.55
CA ALA A 101 -27.97 -15.71 11.87
C ALA A 101 -27.29 -17.04 12.24
N PRO A 102 -27.91 -17.86 13.12
CA PRO A 102 -27.40 -19.18 13.42
C PRO A 102 -27.65 -20.11 12.21
N GLU A 103 -26.58 -20.34 11.45
CA GLU A 103 -26.38 -21.33 10.38
C GLU A 103 -26.92 -20.99 8.96
N PRO A 104 -26.17 -21.33 7.88
CA PRO A 104 -26.57 -21.12 6.49
C PRO A 104 -27.61 -22.14 5.97
#